data_AF-A0A838DXG8-F1
#
_entry.id   AF-A0A838DXG8-F1
#
_cell.length_a   1.000
_cell.length_b   1.000
_cell.length_c   1.000
_cell.angle_alpha   90.00
_cell.angle_beta   90.00
_cell.angle_gamma   90.00
#
_symmetry.space_group_name_H-M   'P 1'
#
loop_
_entity.id
_entity.type
_entity.pdbx_description
1 polymer ?
#
loop_
_entity_poly.entity_id
_entity_poly.type
_entity_poly.pdbx_seq_one_letter_code
_entity_poly.pdbx_strand_id
1 'polypeptide(L)'
;MQHTSAQDEIEREYQAGYEQVMWFARRAHARGWRLTDRQLVHEIMQAERAALIREQSSLPMVGTEVRSSAWHRGKAEALRMLLREQRGH
;
A
#
# COMPACT_ATOMS: atom_id res chain seq x y z
N MET A 1 23.36 16.64 10.23
CA MET A 1 22.14 16.32 9.47
C MET A 1 22.48 15.17 8.55
N GLN A 2 21.93 13.97 8.78
CA GLN A 2 22.08 12.87 7.83
C GLN A 2 21.11 13.14 6.68
N HIS A 3 21.63 13.43 5.49
CA HIS A 3 20.84 13.42 4.27
C HIS A 3 20.35 11.99 4.06
N THR A 4 19.07 11.73 4.32
CA THR A 4 18.51 10.49 3.81
C THR A 4 18.43 10.62 2.29
N SER A 5 18.84 9.60 1.55
CA SER A 5 18.74 9.66 0.10
C SER A 5 17.26 9.63 -0.34
N ALA A 6 16.96 10.18 -1.51
CA ALA A 6 15.62 10.07 -2.08
C ALA A 6 15.16 8.61 -2.25
N GLN A 7 16.11 7.68 -2.44
CA GLN A 7 15.82 6.25 -2.53
C GLN A 7 15.38 5.67 -1.18
N ASP A 8 16.08 6.02 -0.11
CA ASP A 8 15.72 5.59 1.25
C ASP A 8 14.34 6.14 1.68
N GLU A 9 13.98 7.34 1.22
CA GLU A 9 12.65 7.91 1.45
C GLU A 9 11.55 7.12 0.72
N ILE A 10 11.76 6.82 -0.56
CA ILE A 10 10.86 5.98 -1.36
C ILE A 10 10.69 4.60 -0.73
N GLU A 11 11.77 3.97 -0.29
CA GLU A 11 11.72 2.65 0.36
C GLU A 11 10.95 2.69 1.68
N ARG A 12 11.19 3.72 2.51
CA ARG A 12 10.43 3.91 3.76
C ARG A 12 8.95 4.09 3.52
N GLU A 13 8.57 4.89 2.51
CA GLU A 13 7.16 5.10 2.17
C GLU A 13 6.50 3.83 1.63
N TYR A 14 7.21 3.10 0.77
CA TYR A 14 6.77 1.80 0.28
C TYR A 14 6.51 0.84 1.46
N GLN A 15 7.48 0.72 2.36
CA GLN A 15 7.38 -0.15 3.53
C GLN A 15 6.21 0.26 4.44
N ALA A 16 6.02 1.56 4.67
CA ALA A 16 4.90 2.06 5.47
C ALA A 16 3.53 1.69 4.88
N GLY A 17 3.38 1.73 3.54
CA GLY A 17 2.15 1.31 2.87
C GLY A 17 1.89 -0.19 2.99
N TYR A 18 2.95 -0.99 2.83
CA TYR A 18 2.90 -2.44 2.97
C TYR A 18 2.52 -2.85 4.41
N GLU A 19 3.24 -2.31 5.40
CA GLU A 19 3.04 -2.65 6.81
C GLU A 19 1.66 -2.27 7.32
N GLN A 20 1.09 -1.15 6.86
CA GLN A 20 -0.24 -0.73 7.25
C GLN A 20 -1.29 -1.76 6.87
N VAL A 21 -1.25 -2.27 5.63
CA VAL A 21 -2.17 -3.33 5.18
C VAL A 21 -1.99 -4.59 6.02
N MET A 22 -0.74 -5.03 6.21
CA MET A 22 -0.44 -6.25 6.96
C MET A 22 -0.87 -6.14 8.42
N TRP A 23 -0.75 -4.97 9.04
CA TRP A 23 -1.22 -4.72 10.39
C TRP A 23 -2.74 -4.86 10.49
N PHE A 24 -3.50 -4.25 9.57
CA PHE A 24 -4.95 -4.41 9.53
C PHE A 24 -5.37 -5.85 9.24
N ALA A 25 -4.68 -6.52 8.32
CA ALA A 25 -4.96 -7.92 7.98
C ALA A 25 -4.76 -8.85 9.18
N ARG A 26 -3.66 -8.71 9.93
CA ARG A 26 -3.43 -9.46 11.17
C ARG A 26 -4.54 -9.20 12.20
N ARG A 27 -4.95 -7.94 12.36
CA ARG A 27 -6.00 -7.54 13.30
C ARG A 27 -7.39 -8.07 12.90
N ALA A 28 -7.68 -8.13 11.60
CA ALA A 28 -8.90 -8.70 11.05
C ALA A 28 -8.91 -10.22 11.23
N HIS A 29 -7.81 -10.89 10.91
CA HIS A 29 -7.65 -12.33 11.10
C HIS A 29 -7.87 -12.77 12.56
N ALA A 30 -7.31 -12.02 13.52
CA ALA A 30 -7.54 -12.27 14.95
C ALA A 30 -9.02 -12.18 15.39
N ARG A 31 -9.88 -11.56 14.57
CA ARG A 31 -11.33 -11.45 14.77
C ARG A 31 -12.15 -12.39 13.86
N GLY A 32 -11.49 -13.25 13.10
CA GLY A 32 -12.13 -14.09 12.09
C GLY A 32 -12.65 -13.32 10.87
N TRP A 33 -12.21 -12.06 10.68
CA TRP A 33 -12.59 -11.24 9.54
C TRP A 33 -11.60 -11.43 8.40
N ARG A 34 -12.13 -11.49 7.18
CA ARG A 34 -11.34 -11.64 5.96
C ARG A 34 -12.01 -10.88 4.83
N LEU A 35 -11.22 -10.15 4.06
CA LEU A 35 -11.66 -9.58 2.78
C LEU A 35 -11.85 -10.71 1.78
N THR A 36 -12.95 -10.65 1.01
CA THR A 36 -13.17 -11.52 -0.13
C THR A 36 -12.18 -11.22 -1.26
N ASP A 37 -11.94 -12.19 -2.15
CA ASP A 37 -11.14 -12.00 -3.36
C ASP A 37 -11.55 -10.75 -4.15
N ARG A 38 -12.85 -10.52 -4.31
CA ARG A 38 -13.37 -9.36 -5.04
C ARG A 38 -13.02 -8.04 -4.35
N GLN A 39 -13.11 -8.00 -3.01
CA GLN A 39 -12.72 -6.82 -2.24
C GLN A 39 -11.22 -6.58 -2.33
N LEU A 40 -10.39 -7.63 -2.26
CA LEU A 40 -8.94 -7.52 -2.44
C LEU A 40 -8.59 -6.98 -3.83
N VAL A 41 -9.17 -7.54 -4.90
CA VAL A 41 -8.93 -7.06 -6.27
C VAL A 41 -9.33 -5.60 -6.43
N HIS A 42 -10.49 -5.22 -5.88
CA HIS A 42 -10.92 -3.82 -5.91
C HIS A 42 -9.91 -2.90 -5.22
N GLU A 43 -9.46 -3.24 -4.02
CA GLU A 43 -8.47 -2.45 -3.27
C GLU A 43 -7.10 -2.39 -3.96
N ILE A 44 -6.67 -3.47 -4.63
CA ILE A 44 -5.45 -3.49 -5.44
C ILE A 44 -5.59 -2.47 -6.58
N MET A 45 -6.69 -2.51 -7.33
CA MET A 45 -6.93 -1.58 -8.43
C MET A 45 -6.96 -0.12 -7.95
N GLN A 46 -7.58 0.16 -6.80
CA GLN A 46 -7.59 1.51 -6.23
C GLN A 46 -6.18 1.98 -5.83
N ALA A 47 -5.39 1.11 -5.22
CA ALA A 47 -4.02 1.43 -4.83
C ALA A 47 -3.12 1.68 -6.05
N GLU A 48 -3.21 0.84 -7.09
CA GLU A 48 -2.47 1.03 -8.34
C GLU A 48 -2.88 2.32 -9.06
N ARG A 49 -4.18 2.59 -9.14
CA ARG A 49 -4.70 3.83 -9.74
C ARG A 49 -4.20 5.06 -8.99
N ALA A 50 -4.18 5.03 -7.66
CA ALA A 50 -3.68 6.12 -6.86
C ALA A 50 -2.16 6.33 -7.05
N ALA A 51 -1.38 5.25 -7.15
CA ALA A 51 0.04 5.33 -7.49
C ALA A 51 0.27 5.99 -8.85
N LEU A 52 -0.48 5.56 -9.87
CA LEU A 52 -0.39 6.10 -11.23
C LEU A 52 -0.75 7.59 -11.27
N ILE A 53 -1.84 7.99 -10.61
CA ILE A 53 -2.24 9.39 -10.51
C ILE A 53 -1.13 10.21 -9.83
N ARG A 54 -0.50 9.68 -8.78
CA ARG A 54 0.61 10.36 -8.09
C ARG A 54 1.86 10.49 -8.95
N GLU A 55 2.19 9.49 -9.76
CA GLU A 55 3.32 9.56 -10.69
C GLU A 55 3.09 10.57 -11.81
N GLN A 56 1.84 10.70 -12.28
CA GLN A 56 1.47 11.60 -13.37
C GLN A 56 1.15 13.03 -12.89
N SER A 57 0.91 13.21 -11.59
CA SER A 57 0.56 14.51 -11.01
C SER A 57 1.80 15.30 -10.64
N SER A 58 1.91 16.52 -11.15
CA SER A 58 2.88 17.53 -10.72
C SER A 58 2.45 18.27 -9.45
N LEU A 59 1.33 17.88 -8.84
CA LEU A 59 0.82 18.55 -7.64
C LEU A 59 1.75 18.27 -6.46
N PRO A 60 2.18 19.31 -5.73
CA PRO A 60 3.01 19.13 -4.56
C PRO A 60 2.28 18.28 -3.51
N MET A 61 3.03 17.39 -2.84
CA MET A 61 2.52 16.59 -1.73
C MET A 61 2.32 17.50 -0.51
N VAL A 62 1.21 18.23 -0.48
CA VAL A 62 0.86 19.15 0.62
C VAL A 62 -0.23 18.50 1.47
N GLY A 63 0.12 18.14 2.71
CA GLY A 63 -0.82 17.62 3.71
C GLY A 63 -0.40 16.26 4.28
N THR A 64 -0.65 16.06 5.57
CA THR A 64 -0.32 14.85 6.34
C THR A 64 -1.04 13.58 5.89
N GLU A 65 -2.10 13.72 5.08
CA GLU A 65 -2.89 12.60 4.54
C GLU A 65 -2.51 12.25 3.09
N VAL A 66 -1.64 13.04 2.46
CA VAL A 66 -1.20 12.78 1.09
C VAL A 66 -0.17 11.65 1.11
N ARG A 67 -0.51 10.53 0.46
CA ARG A 67 0.39 9.40 0.29
C ARG A 67 1.09 9.46 -1.07
N SER A 68 2.37 9.09 -1.07
CA SER A 68 3.18 9.02 -2.27
C SER A 68 2.81 7.83 -3.16
N SER A 69 3.32 7.83 -4.40
CA SER A 69 3.21 6.67 -5.29
C SER A 69 3.86 5.42 -4.69
N ALA A 70 5.00 5.58 -4.02
CA ALA A 70 5.72 4.49 -3.35
C ALA A 70 4.86 3.83 -2.27
N TRP A 71 4.22 4.64 -1.41
CA TRP A 71 3.29 4.14 -0.40
C TRP A 71 2.12 3.35 -1.01
N HIS A 72 1.52 3.88 -2.08
CA HIS A 72 0.42 3.21 -2.78
C HIS A 72 0.85 1.88 -3.41
N ARG A 73 2.07 1.82 -3.96
CA ARG A 73 2.67 0.58 -4.49
C ARG A 73 2.90 -0.46 -3.38
N GLY A 74 3.37 -0.04 -2.21
CA GLY A 74 3.52 -0.90 -1.03
C GLY A 74 2.18 -1.48 -0.56
N LYS A 75 1.14 -0.65 -0.48
CA LYS A 75 -0.25 -1.09 -0.20
C LYS A 75 -0.71 -2.15 -1.22
N ALA A 76 -0.52 -1.89 -2.51
CA ALA A 76 -0.94 -2.81 -3.57
C ALA A 76 -0.25 -4.17 -3.45
N GLU A 77 1.07 -4.20 -3.18
CA GLU A 77 1.80 -5.46 -3.05
C GLU A 77 1.34 -6.27 -1.83
N ALA A 78 1.13 -5.63 -0.68
CA ALA A 78 0.58 -6.33 0.49
C ALA A 78 -0.78 -6.96 0.20
N LEU A 79 -1.67 -6.25 -0.51
CA LEU A 79 -2.98 -6.78 -0.89
C LEU A 79 -2.88 -7.95 -1.89
N ARG A 80 -1.93 -7.90 -2.85
CA ARG A 80 -1.66 -9.02 -3.76
C ARG A 80 -1.13 -10.24 -3.00
N MET A 81 -0.25 -10.02 -2.01
CA MET A 81 0.25 -11.10 -1.16
C MET A 81 -0.91 -11.77 -0.41
N LEU A 82 -1.78 -10.99 0.23
CA LEU A 82 -2.97 -11.52 0.87
C LEU A 82 -3.84 -12.32 -0.12
N LEU A 83 -4.05 -11.81 -1.34
CA LEU A 83 -4.83 -12.53 -2.36
C LEU A 83 -4.19 -13.87 -2.77
N ARG A 84 -2.86 -13.94 -2.88
CA ARG A 84 -2.13 -15.17 -3.19
C ARG A 84 -2.26 -16.19 -2.06
N GLU A 85 -2.00 -15.76 -0.82
CA GLU A 85 -2.18 -16.59 0.39
C GLU A 85 -3.61 -17.16 0.48
N GLN A 86 -4.59 -16.32 0.16
CA GLN A 86 -6.00 -16.68 0.17
C GLN A 86 -6.39 -17.75 -0.85
N ARG A 87 -5.65 -17.83 -1.96
CA ARG A 87 -5.87 -18.79 -3.07
C ARG A 87 -5.00 -20.04 -2.96
N GLY A 88 -4.07 -20.09 -2.02
CA GLY A 88 -3.12 -21.20 -1.88
C GLY A 88 -2.07 -21.27 -3.00
N HIS A 89 -1.75 -20.13 -3.61
CA HIS A 89 -0.70 -19.98 -4.63
C HIS A 89 0.57 -19.37 -4.06
#